data_AF-A0A7C6EAV1-F1
#
_entry.id   AF-A0A7C6EAV1-F1
#
_cell.length_a   1.000
_cell.length_b   1.000
_cell.length_c   1.000
_cell.angle_alpha   90.00
_cell.angle_beta   90.00
_cell.angle_gamma   90.00
#
_symmetry.space_group_name_H-M   'P 1'
#
loop_
_entity.id
_entity.type
_entity.pdbx_description
1 polymer ?
#
loop_
_entity_poly.entity_id
_entity_poly.type
_entity_poly.pdbx_seq_one_letter_code
_entity_poly.pdbx_strand_id
1 'polypeptide(L)'
;MIKVENLSLKKANSDADYNQVDKRWVDTYKGIWKFDDKVALGLKLFTGEIKPSSRPAIIMGKTLRDKRRMFLDELPEELRGKIIKFFKENKILVVSDILKGRGGLSANWMLVTRYNKNDDTTTWILKDINTAMNFFGSGDVKISPKGSLYIGRITMQRKGGTPDPTKLQFKIKPCELFELGK
;
A
#
# COMPACT_ATOMS: atom_id res chain seq x y z
N MET A 1 17.46 -14.74 31.15
CA MET A 1 16.88 -14.95 29.81
C MET A 1 16.46 -13.59 29.27
N ILE A 2 17.01 -13.16 28.13
CA ILE A 2 16.64 -11.89 27.49
C ILE A 2 15.48 -12.17 26.53
N LYS A 3 14.39 -11.40 26.65
CA LYS A 3 13.26 -11.45 25.72
C LYS A 3 13.30 -10.21 24.84
N VAL A 4 13.30 -10.41 23.52
CA VAL A 4 13.35 -9.34 22.51
C VAL A 4 12.02 -9.29 21.78
N GLU A 5 11.45 -8.09 21.66
CA GLU A 5 10.17 -7.85 20.99
C GLU A 5 10.31 -6.64 20.06
N ASN A 6 10.11 -6.84 18.76
CA ASN A 6 10.22 -5.78 17.77
C ASN A 6 8.88 -5.05 17.62
N LEU A 7 8.91 -3.72 17.64
CA LEU A 7 7.73 -2.87 17.58
C LEU A 7 7.69 -2.00 16.32
N SER A 8 6.59 -2.06 15.57
CA SER A 8 6.28 -1.11 14.51
C SER A 8 5.50 0.07 15.08
N LEU A 9 6.06 1.27 14.97
CA LEU A 9 5.47 2.51 15.51
C LEU A 9 4.72 3.29 14.42
N LYS A 10 3.48 3.71 14.72
CA LYS A 10 2.70 4.62 13.86
C LYS A 10 2.12 5.75 14.69
N LYS A 11 2.57 6.98 14.40
CA LYS A 11 1.97 8.22 14.93
C LYS A 11 0.92 8.74 13.96
N ALA A 12 -0.25 9.08 14.47
CA ALA A 12 -1.33 9.73 13.73
C ALA A 12 -1.94 10.86 14.58
N ASN A 13 -2.59 11.80 13.89
CA ASN A 13 -3.40 12.83 14.51
C ASN A 13 -4.87 12.49 14.28
N SER A 14 -5.76 12.96 15.16
CA SER A 14 -7.21 12.77 15.01
C SER A 14 -7.78 13.27 13.67
N ASP A 15 -7.11 14.21 13.01
CA ASP A 15 -7.51 14.84 11.73
C ASP A 15 -6.62 14.47 10.54
N ALA A 16 -5.56 13.67 10.73
CA ALA A 16 -4.62 13.29 9.69
C ALA A 16 -4.11 11.86 9.91
N ASP A 17 -4.79 10.90 9.27
CA ASP A 17 -4.63 9.47 9.53
C ASP A 17 -4.34 8.68 8.24
N TYR A 18 -3.19 8.94 7.59
CA TYR A 18 -2.72 8.16 6.45
C TYR A 18 -1.20 8.00 6.51
N ASN A 19 -0.76 6.82 6.95
CA ASN A 19 0.66 6.56 7.17
C ASN A 19 1.22 5.63 6.10
N GLN A 20 2.42 5.93 5.62
CA GLN A 20 3.18 5.01 4.78
C GLN A 20 3.60 3.78 5.59
N VAL A 21 3.44 2.60 5.00
CA VAL A 21 3.93 1.34 5.59
C VAL A 21 5.07 0.74 4.79
N ASP A 22 5.01 0.79 3.45
CA ASP A 22 6.11 0.38 2.58
C ASP A 22 6.13 1.25 1.31
N LYS A 23 7.30 1.37 0.69
CA LYS A 23 7.52 2.12 -0.55
C LYS A 23 8.83 1.71 -1.22
N ARG A 24 8.75 1.18 -2.44
CA ARG A 24 9.90 0.77 -3.27
C ARG A 24 9.61 0.97 -4.76
N TRP A 25 10.63 0.78 -5.60
CA TRP A 25 10.48 0.68 -7.05
C TRP A 25 9.73 -0.61 -7.42
N VAL A 26 9.01 -0.61 -8.55
CA VAL A 26 8.23 -1.78 -8.98
C VAL A 26 9.13 -3.02 -9.13
N ASP A 27 10.34 -2.88 -9.68
CA ASP A 27 11.25 -4.02 -9.85
C ASP A 27 11.72 -4.63 -8.54
N THR A 28 11.80 -3.84 -7.46
CA THR A 28 12.10 -4.39 -6.14
C THR A 28 10.98 -5.32 -5.68
N TYR A 29 9.72 -4.91 -5.83
CA TYR A 29 8.58 -5.77 -5.52
C TYR A 29 8.49 -6.97 -6.48
N LYS A 30 8.84 -6.80 -7.75
CA LYS A 30 8.93 -7.92 -8.71
C LYS A 30 9.93 -8.95 -8.21
N GLY A 31 11.09 -8.51 -7.72
CA GLY A 31 12.10 -9.39 -7.14
C GLY A 31 11.61 -10.17 -5.92
N ILE A 32 10.85 -9.51 -5.04
CA ILE A 32 10.35 -10.08 -3.77
C ILE A 32 9.14 -11.01 -3.98
N TRP A 33 8.17 -10.59 -4.81
CA TRP A 33 6.90 -11.28 -5.00
C TRP A 33 6.79 -12.08 -6.29
N LYS A 34 7.82 -12.01 -7.15
CA LYS A 34 7.95 -12.82 -8.39
C LYS A 34 6.76 -12.72 -9.35
N PHE A 35 6.09 -11.57 -9.41
CA PHE A 35 5.04 -11.35 -10.41
C PHE A 35 5.61 -11.20 -11.83
N ASP A 36 4.77 -11.49 -12.84
CA ASP A 36 5.17 -11.50 -14.24
C ASP A 36 5.46 -10.10 -14.81
N ASP A 37 6.06 -10.05 -16.00
CA ASP A 37 6.39 -8.81 -16.69
C ASP A 37 5.18 -7.95 -17.08
N LYS A 38 3.99 -8.54 -17.24
CA LYS A 38 2.78 -7.78 -17.54
C LYS A 38 2.28 -7.03 -16.31
N VAL A 39 2.34 -7.67 -15.12
CA VAL A 39 2.07 -7.00 -13.84
C VAL A 39 3.10 -5.89 -13.61
N ALA A 40 4.38 -6.17 -13.84
CA ALA A 40 5.44 -5.17 -13.71
C ALA A 40 5.22 -3.97 -14.65
N LEU A 41 4.90 -4.21 -15.92
CA LEU A 41 4.62 -3.16 -16.90
C LEU A 41 3.42 -2.30 -16.48
N GLY A 42 2.31 -2.93 -16.09
CA GLY A 42 1.11 -2.21 -15.67
C GLY A 42 1.36 -1.38 -14.41
N LEU A 43 2.12 -1.91 -13.44
CA LEU A 43 2.50 -1.16 -12.24
C LEU A 43 3.46 0.00 -12.55
N LYS A 44 4.41 -0.16 -13.48
CA LYS A 44 5.33 0.92 -13.90
C LYS A 44 4.60 2.04 -14.63
N LEU A 45 3.61 1.71 -15.47
CA LEU A 45 2.71 2.71 -16.06
C LEU A 45 1.86 3.39 -14.99
N PHE A 46 1.39 2.64 -13.99
CA PHE A 46 0.60 3.16 -12.89
C PHE A 46 1.36 4.16 -12.00
N THR A 47 2.63 3.87 -11.71
CA THR A 47 3.48 4.74 -10.90
C THR A 47 4.11 5.88 -11.70
N GLY A 48 4.19 5.74 -13.02
CA GLY A 48 4.88 6.66 -13.92
C GLY A 48 6.40 6.40 -14.00
N GLU A 49 6.90 5.25 -13.53
CA GLU A 49 8.25 4.78 -13.86
C GLU A 49 8.41 4.64 -15.39
N ILE A 50 7.36 4.19 -16.06
CA ILE A 50 7.23 4.27 -17.52
C ILE A 50 6.17 5.33 -17.83
N LYS A 51 6.56 6.35 -18.59
CA LYS A 51 5.62 7.38 -19.04
C LYS A 51 4.64 6.78 -20.06
N PRO A 52 3.34 7.11 -20.00
CA PRO A 52 2.38 6.62 -20.98
C PRO A 52 2.77 6.98 -22.43
N SER A 53 3.37 8.16 -22.63
CA SER A 53 3.76 8.66 -23.96
C SER A 53 4.79 7.79 -24.68
N SER A 54 5.57 6.96 -23.96
CA SER A 54 6.50 6.00 -24.59
C SER A 54 5.81 4.69 -25.02
N ARG A 55 4.50 4.54 -24.76
CA ARG A 55 3.68 3.37 -25.08
C ARG A 55 2.36 3.79 -25.75
N PRO A 56 2.39 4.47 -26.92
CA PRO A 56 1.17 5.00 -27.55
C PRO A 56 0.12 3.93 -27.87
N ALA A 57 0.57 2.71 -28.23
CA ALA A 57 -0.31 1.57 -28.47
C ALA A 57 -1.14 1.15 -27.24
N ILE A 58 -0.65 1.42 -26.02
CA ILE A 58 -1.37 1.11 -24.77
C ILE A 58 -2.41 2.20 -24.45
N ILE A 59 -2.11 3.46 -24.78
CA ILE A 59 -3.04 4.58 -24.56
C ILE A 59 -4.26 4.47 -25.48
N MET A 60 -4.08 3.99 -26.72
CA MET A 60 -5.14 3.88 -27.74
C MET A 60 -5.96 5.18 -27.90
N GLY A 61 -5.29 6.34 -27.86
CA GLY A 61 -5.94 7.65 -28.00
C GLY A 61 -6.76 8.14 -26.79
N LYS A 62 -6.74 7.43 -25.65
CA LYS A 62 -7.43 7.88 -24.42
C LYS A 62 -6.81 9.17 -23.86
N THR A 63 -7.67 10.10 -23.45
CA THR A 63 -7.26 11.26 -22.65
C THR A 63 -6.98 10.82 -21.21
N LEU A 64 -5.74 10.97 -20.76
CA LEU A 64 -5.31 10.59 -19.41
C LEU A 64 -5.55 11.73 -18.41
N ARG A 65 -5.98 11.39 -17.18
CA ARG A 65 -6.10 12.38 -16.09
C ARG A 65 -4.75 12.97 -15.66
N ASP A 66 -3.65 12.23 -15.80
CA ASP A 66 -2.29 12.68 -15.51
C ASP A 66 -1.33 12.19 -16.59
N LYS A 67 -0.75 13.08 -17.39
CA LYS A 67 0.16 12.70 -18.50
C LYS A 67 1.42 11.94 -18.05
N ARG A 68 1.74 11.93 -16.76
CA ARG A 68 2.95 11.29 -16.21
C ARG A 68 2.75 9.81 -15.92
N ARG A 69 1.52 9.31 -15.87
CA ARG A 69 1.18 7.92 -15.48
C ARG A 69 -0.19 7.49 -16.01
N MET A 70 -0.59 6.27 -15.73
CA MET A 70 -1.99 5.84 -15.88
C MET A 70 -2.58 5.52 -14.51
N PHE A 71 -3.87 5.71 -14.33
CA PHE A 71 -4.58 5.12 -13.20
C PHE A 71 -5.03 3.69 -13.55
N LEU A 72 -5.34 2.85 -12.55
CA LEU A 72 -5.65 1.44 -12.82
C LEU A 72 -6.93 1.23 -13.64
N ASP A 73 -7.91 2.11 -13.49
CA ASP A 73 -9.14 2.19 -14.28
C ASP A 73 -8.89 2.69 -15.72
N GLU A 74 -7.76 3.35 -15.99
CA GLU A 74 -7.35 3.78 -17.34
C GLU A 74 -6.55 2.70 -18.10
N LEU A 75 -5.92 1.77 -17.38
CA LEU A 75 -5.14 0.68 -17.98
C LEU A 75 -6.02 -0.21 -18.88
N PRO A 76 -5.44 -0.84 -19.92
CA PRO A 76 -6.12 -1.91 -20.65
C PRO A 76 -6.59 -3.02 -19.72
N GLU A 77 -7.75 -3.61 -20.03
CA GLU A 77 -8.37 -4.65 -19.21
C GLU A 77 -7.42 -5.81 -18.91
N GLU A 78 -6.60 -6.23 -19.89
CA GLU A 78 -5.65 -7.32 -19.69
C GLU A 78 -4.63 -7.01 -18.57
N LEU A 79 -4.00 -5.83 -18.60
CA LEU A 79 -3.01 -5.42 -17.60
C LEU A 79 -3.68 -5.20 -16.24
N ARG A 80 -4.84 -4.52 -16.24
CA ARG A 80 -5.65 -4.29 -15.04
C ARG A 80 -6.03 -5.62 -14.37
N GLY A 81 -6.58 -6.55 -15.14
CA GLY A 81 -7.04 -7.85 -14.68
C GLY A 81 -5.90 -8.67 -14.06
N LYS A 82 -4.72 -8.68 -14.70
CA LYS A 82 -3.52 -9.33 -14.16
C LYS A 82 -3.05 -8.75 -12.83
N ILE A 83 -3.03 -7.42 -12.70
CA ILE A 83 -2.66 -6.76 -11.43
C ILE A 83 -3.65 -7.16 -10.33
N ILE A 84 -4.96 -7.02 -10.59
CA ILE A 84 -5.99 -7.35 -9.59
C ILE A 84 -5.90 -8.81 -9.19
N LYS A 85 -5.78 -9.72 -10.17
CA LYS A 85 -5.65 -11.16 -9.94
C LYS A 85 -4.43 -11.48 -9.06
N PHE A 86 -3.26 -10.92 -9.38
CA PHE A 86 -2.05 -11.12 -8.60
C PHE A 86 -2.24 -10.70 -7.14
N PHE A 87 -2.76 -9.50 -6.87
CA PHE A 87 -2.96 -9.02 -5.49
C PHE A 87 -4.08 -9.77 -4.76
N LYS A 88 -5.08 -10.31 -5.46
CA LYS A 88 -6.09 -11.20 -4.87
C LYS A 88 -5.48 -12.52 -4.42
N GLU A 89 -4.73 -13.18 -5.30
CA GLU A 89 -4.15 -14.50 -5.04
C GLU A 89 -3.01 -14.45 -4.02
N ASN A 90 -2.25 -13.34 -3.98
CA ASN A 90 -1.06 -13.20 -3.12
C ASN A 90 -1.29 -12.24 -1.95
N LYS A 91 -2.55 -12.00 -1.57
CA LYS A 91 -2.92 -10.99 -0.59
C LYS A 91 -2.22 -11.16 0.76
N ILE A 92 -2.20 -12.39 1.30
CA ILE A 92 -1.57 -12.70 2.59
C ILE A 92 -0.07 -12.40 2.54
N LEU A 93 0.60 -12.82 1.46
CA LEU A 93 2.02 -12.56 1.23
C LEU A 93 2.32 -11.06 1.21
N VAL A 94 1.56 -10.30 0.41
CA VAL A 94 1.73 -8.85 0.27
C VAL A 94 1.50 -8.13 1.59
N VAL A 95 0.41 -8.44 2.30
CA VAL A 95 0.07 -7.83 3.60
C VAL A 95 1.14 -8.13 4.64
N SER A 96 1.61 -9.38 4.71
CA SER A 96 2.67 -9.78 5.64
C SER A 96 3.96 -9.01 5.36
N ASP A 97 4.38 -8.94 4.10
CA ASP A 97 5.63 -8.27 3.74
C ASP A 97 5.63 -6.78 4.05
N ILE A 98 4.53 -6.07 3.77
CA ILE A 98 4.48 -4.61 3.94
C ILE A 98 4.18 -4.15 5.36
N LEU A 99 3.63 -5.01 6.23
CA LEU A 99 3.32 -4.66 7.63
C LEU A 99 4.29 -5.28 8.63
N LYS A 100 4.59 -6.56 8.48
CA LYS A 100 5.46 -7.33 9.39
C LYS A 100 6.92 -7.30 8.95
N GLY A 101 7.16 -7.35 7.64
CA GLY A 101 8.50 -7.55 7.09
C GLY A 101 9.00 -8.99 7.29
N ARG A 102 10.29 -9.20 7.05
CA ARG A 102 10.95 -10.52 7.10
C ARG A 102 12.25 -10.43 7.92
N GLY A 103 12.73 -11.57 8.41
CA GLY A 103 14.01 -11.67 9.13
C GLY A 103 13.93 -11.30 10.62
N GLY A 104 15.08 -11.23 11.29
CA GLY A 104 15.16 -11.06 12.76
C GLY A 104 14.61 -9.74 13.30
N LEU A 105 14.39 -8.75 12.44
CA LEU A 105 13.79 -7.44 12.80
C LEU A 105 12.32 -7.33 12.37
N SER A 106 11.67 -8.44 11.98
CA SER A 106 10.24 -8.43 11.66
C SER A 106 9.43 -7.96 12.88
N ALA A 107 8.42 -7.13 12.64
CA ALA A 107 7.61 -6.60 13.72
C ALA A 107 6.84 -7.73 14.43
N ASN A 108 6.94 -7.78 15.75
CA ASN A 108 6.11 -8.64 16.60
C ASN A 108 4.80 -7.93 16.98
N TRP A 109 4.85 -6.60 17.07
CA TRP A 109 3.76 -5.75 17.52
C TRP A 109 3.61 -4.50 16.66
N MET A 110 2.40 -3.93 16.64
CA MET A 110 2.12 -2.60 16.11
C MET A 110 1.56 -1.71 17.21
N LEU A 111 2.26 -0.61 17.50
CA LEU A 111 1.79 0.46 18.39
C LEU A 111 1.34 1.64 17.54
N VAL A 112 0.08 2.00 17.68
CA VAL A 112 -0.48 3.22 17.09
C VAL A 112 -0.70 4.23 18.21
N THR A 113 -0.21 5.46 18.01
CA THR A 113 -0.50 6.60 18.86
C THR A 113 -1.36 7.60 18.09
N ARG A 114 -2.43 8.08 18.72
CA ARG A 114 -3.34 9.09 18.19
C ARG A 114 -3.34 10.30 19.11
N TYR A 115 -2.81 11.41 18.62
CA TYR A 115 -2.91 12.70 19.29
C TYR A 115 -4.30 13.30 19.04
N ASN A 116 -5.02 13.56 20.13
CA ASN A 116 -6.37 14.13 20.15
C ASN A 116 -6.25 15.64 20.36
N LYS A 117 -6.40 16.41 19.28
CA LYS A 117 -6.16 17.87 19.31
C LYS A 117 -7.14 18.64 20.19
N ASN A 118 -8.34 18.12 20.40
CA ASN A 118 -9.41 18.84 21.09
C ASN A 118 -9.20 18.90 22.60
N ASP A 119 -8.54 17.91 23.18
CA ASP A 119 -8.35 17.77 24.63
C ASP A 119 -6.86 17.67 25.04
N ASP A 120 -5.95 17.89 24.08
CA ASP A 120 -4.49 17.80 24.25
C ASP A 120 -4.02 16.45 24.83
N THR A 121 -4.70 15.36 24.49
CA THR A 121 -4.34 14.01 24.97
C THR A 121 -3.72 13.15 23.88
N THR A 122 -3.00 12.09 24.28
CA THR A 122 -2.56 11.02 23.37
C THR A 122 -3.18 9.69 23.80
N THR A 123 -3.97 9.11 22.91
CA THR A 123 -4.46 7.74 23.05
C THR A 123 -3.57 6.78 22.28
N TRP A 124 -3.49 5.53 22.71
CA TRP A 124 -2.67 4.53 22.04
C TRP A 124 -3.33 3.16 22.04
N ILE A 125 -2.93 2.33 21.08
CA ILE A 125 -3.35 0.93 20.98
C ILE A 125 -2.15 0.08 20.55
N LEU A 126 -1.94 -1.02 21.27
CA LEU A 126 -0.92 -2.02 20.99
C LEU A 126 -1.62 -3.33 20.60
N LYS A 127 -1.26 -3.89 19.44
CA LYS A 127 -1.73 -5.20 18.99
C LYS A 127 -0.58 -6.04 18.47
N ASP A 128 -0.69 -7.36 18.62
CA ASP A 128 0.23 -8.27 17.98
C ASP A 128 0.15 -8.10 16.46
N ILE A 129 1.25 -8.37 15.77
CA ILE A 129 1.34 -8.11 14.34
C ILE A 129 0.33 -8.93 13.53
N ASN A 130 -0.06 -10.13 13.99
CA ASN A 130 -1.02 -10.97 13.26
C ASN A 130 -2.41 -10.37 13.31
N THR A 131 -2.83 -9.85 14.48
CA THR A 131 -4.08 -9.09 14.61
C THR A 131 -4.08 -7.86 13.70
N ALA A 132 -2.99 -7.09 13.67
CA ALA A 132 -2.89 -5.94 12.78
C ALA A 132 -2.95 -6.32 11.29
N MET A 133 -2.24 -7.38 10.88
CA MET A 133 -2.28 -7.90 9.51
C MET A 133 -3.67 -8.36 9.10
N ASN A 134 -4.37 -9.10 9.97
CA ASN A 134 -5.73 -9.56 9.71
C ASN A 134 -6.69 -8.38 9.57
N PHE A 135 -6.57 -7.38 10.46
CA PHE A 135 -7.40 -6.20 10.42
C PHE A 135 -7.20 -5.38 9.13
N PHE A 136 -5.96 -4.96 8.84
CA PHE A 136 -5.68 -4.14 7.65
C PHE A 136 -5.84 -4.93 6.35
N GLY A 137 -5.58 -6.25 6.41
CA GLY A 137 -5.81 -7.17 5.31
C GLY A 137 -7.29 -7.50 5.10
N SER A 138 -8.23 -7.13 5.98
CA SER A 138 -9.65 -7.46 5.80
C SER A 138 -10.31 -6.71 4.63
N GLY A 139 -11.25 -7.34 3.92
CA GLY A 139 -11.99 -6.76 2.79
C GLY A 139 -11.44 -7.11 1.40
N ASP A 140 -12.08 -6.62 0.33
CA ASP A 140 -11.74 -7.02 -1.04
C ASP A 140 -10.48 -6.35 -1.60
N VAL A 141 -9.91 -6.95 -2.64
CA VAL A 141 -8.96 -6.28 -3.53
C VAL A 141 -9.72 -5.68 -4.70
N LYS A 142 -9.78 -4.35 -4.78
CA LYS A 142 -10.57 -3.62 -5.77
C LYS A 142 -9.96 -2.26 -6.12
N ILE A 143 -10.30 -1.75 -7.30
CA ILE A 143 -9.90 -0.39 -7.71
C ILE A 143 -10.64 0.63 -6.84
N SER A 144 -9.93 1.67 -6.40
CA SER A 144 -10.54 2.77 -5.67
C SER A 144 -11.27 3.73 -6.61
N PRO A 145 -12.21 4.55 -6.12
CA PRO A 145 -12.92 5.53 -6.96
C PRO A 145 -11.99 6.50 -7.71
N LYS A 146 -10.75 6.70 -7.21
CA LYS A 146 -9.73 7.56 -7.82
C LYS A 146 -8.68 6.77 -8.62
N GLY A 147 -8.91 5.49 -8.92
CA GLY A 147 -8.03 4.70 -9.78
C GLY A 147 -6.75 4.16 -9.13
N SER A 148 -6.67 4.14 -7.79
CA SER A 148 -5.65 3.38 -7.03
C SER A 148 -6.14 1.96 -6.75
N LEU A 149 -5.39 1.13 -6.01
CA LEU A 149 -5.85 -0.20 -5.57
C LEU A 149 -6.09 -0.21 -4.06
N TYR A 150 -7.25 -0.69 -3.65
CA TYR A 150 -7.49 -1.15 -2.29
C TYR A 150 -7.12 -2.63 -2.20
N ILE A 151 -6.35 -2.99 -1.18
CA ILE A 151 -6.00 -4.35 -0.79
C ILE A 151 -6.53 -4.51 0.63
N GLY A 152 -7.80 -4.87 0.75
CA GLY A 152 -8.51 -4.71 2.02
C GLY A 152 -8.56 -3.24 2.44
N ARG A 153 -8.07 -2.94 3.64
CA ARG A 153 -7.96 -1.56 4.18
C ARG A 153 -6.63 -0.87 3.84
N ILE A 154 -5.77 -1.52 3.05
CA ILE A 154 -4.49 -0.95 2.59
C ILE A 154 -4.69 -0.28 1.24
N THR A 155 -4.20 0.95 1.09
CA THR A 155 -4.19 1.66 -0.20
C THR A 155 -2.83 1.53 -0.86
N MET A 156 -2.79 0.95 -2.06
CA MET A 156 -1.63 0.98 -2.95
C MET A 156 -1.76 2.14 -3.95
N GLN A 157 -0.77 3.00 -4.01
CA GLN A 157 -0.77 4.20 -4.84
C GLN A 157 0.61 4.57 -5.37
N ARG A 158 0.65 5.43 -6.39
CA ARG A 158 1.86 6.18 -6.72
C ARG A 158 2.25 7.05 -5.53
N LYS A 159 3.54 7.09 -5.16
CA LYS A 159 4.04 7.93 -4.07
C LYS A 159 3.67 9.41 -4.26
N GLY A 160 3.98 9.95 -5.43
CA GLY A 160 3.90 11.39 -5.69
C GLY A 160 4.87 12.22 -4.84
N GLY A 161 4.90 13.53 -5.11
CA GLY A 161 5.78 14.49 -4.43
C GLY A 161 7.27 14.20 -4.60
N THR A 162 8.12 14.96 -3.93
CA THR A 162 9.58 14.80 -3.94
C THR A 162 10.08 14.16 -2.65
N PRO A 163 11.27 13.51 -2.65
CA PRO A 163 11.95 12.92 -3.81
C PRO A 163 11.27 11.62 -4.28
N ASP A 164 11.65 11.13 -5.46
CA ASP A 164 11.21 9.87 -6.09
C ASP A 164 9.68 9.68 -6.25
N PRO A 165 8.99 10.54 -7.01
CA PRO A 165 7.53 10.53 -7.12
C PRO A 165 6.94 9.24 -7.71
N THR A 166 7.75 8.44 -8.40
CA THR A 166 7.35 7.28 -9.20
C THR A 166 7.49 5.94 -8.47
N LYS A 167 7.80 5.93 -7.17
CA LYS A 167 7.76 4.69 -6.38
C LYS A 167 6.32 4.21 -6.15
N LEU A 168 6.15 2.90 -6.04
CA LEU A 168 4.91 2.27 -5.57
C LEU A 168 4.88 2.36 -4.03
N GLN A 169 3.77 2.86 -3.47
CA GLN A 169 3.62 3.16 -2.06
C GLN A 169 2.37 2.49 -1.49
N PHE A 170 2.49 1.95 -0.28
CA PHE A 170 1.40 1.39 0.50
C PHE A 170 1.13 2.27 1.71
N LYS A 171 -0.16 2.57 1.94
CA LYS A 171 -0.62 3.35 3.08
C LYS A 171 -1.75 2.66 3.80
N ILE A 172 -1.82 2.88 5.11
CA ILE A 172 -2.94 2.50 5.97
C ILE A 172 -3.47 3.73 6.70
N LYS A 173 -4.67 3.60 7.25
CA LYS A 173 -5.22 4.50 8.26
C LYS A 173 -5.01 3.88 9.65
N PRO A 174 -3.89 4.14 10.34
CA PRO A 174 -3.58 3.42 11.56
C PRO A 174 -4.59 3.63 12.68
N CYS A 175 -5.31 4.78 12.74
CA CYS A 175 -6.34 4.99 13.77
C CYS A 175 -7.56 4.08 13.61
N GLU A 176 -7.79 3.46 12.44
CA GLU A 176 -8.83 2.44 12.30
C GLU A 176 -8.59 1.25 13.24
N LEU A 177 -7.35 1.00 13.67
CA LEU A 177 -7.05 -0.08 14.62
C LEU A 177 -7.76 0.09 15.98
N PHE A 178 -8.10 1.32 16.38
CA PHE A 178 -8.89 1.59 17.59
C PHE A 178 -10.33 1.07 17.50
N GLU A 179 -10.82 0.70 16.31
CA GLU A 179 -12.13 0.04 16.15
C GLU A 179 -12.14 -1.36 16.80
N LEU A 180 -10.99 -2.04 16.90
CA LEU A 180 -10.88 -3.36 17.55
C LEU A 180 -10.99 -3.33 19.09
N GLY A 181 -10.94 -2.14 19.69
CA GLY A 181 -11.05 -1.95 21.14
C GLY A 181 -12.44 -1.51 21.58
N LYS A 182 -13.39 -1.40 20.65
CA LYS A 182 -14.81 -1.16 20.91
C LYS A 182 -15.54 -2.49 20.98
#